data_AF-A0A800MWW6-F1
#
_entry.id   AF-A0A800MWW6-F1
#
_cell.length_a   1.000
_cell.length_b   1.000
_cell.length_c   1.000
_cell.angle_alpha   90.00
_cell.angle_beta   90.00
_cell.angle_gamma   90.00
#
_symmetry.space_group_name_H-M   'P 1'
#
loop_
_entity.id
_entity.type
_entity.pdbx_description
1 polymer ?
#
loop_
_entity_poly.entity_id
_entity_poly.type
_entity_poly.pdbx_seq_one_letter_code
_entity_poly.pdbx_strand_id
1 'polypeptide(L)' 'MKKLKQMLLLAAGGGQLLGIVMLFINMKAAIMFYILYALMIIALFIVLLAERKREKEEEEQNDYRDY' A
#
# COMPACT_ATOMS: atom_id res chain seq x y z
N MET A 1 -4.09 12.19 3.27
CA MET A 1 -3.13 11.38 4.05
C MET A 1 -3.77 10.41 5.05
N LYS A 2 -4.54 10.83 6.08
CA LYS A 2 -5.09 9.90 7.11
C LYS A 2 -6.07 8.84 6.57
N LYS A 3 -7.05 9.24 5.75
CA LYS A 3 -8.06 8.32 5.18
C LYS A 3 -7.47 7.30 4.21
N LEU A 4 -6.47 7.68 3.41
CA LEU A 4 -5.82 6.79 2.45
C LEU A 4 -5.06 5.67 3.19
N LYS A 5 -4.25 6.02 4.20
CA LYS A 5 -3.59 5.02 5.06
C LYS A 5 -4.57 4.09 5.77
N GLN A 6 -5.70 4.62 6.26
CA GLN A 6 -6.74 3.80 6.88
C GLN A 6 -7.41 2.84 5.89
N MET A 7 -7.74 3.28 4.67
CA MET A 7 -8.27 2.40 3.62
C MET A 7 -7.27 1.32 3.24
N LEU A 8 -5.99 1.67 3.15
CA LEU A 8 -4.93 0.71 2.81
C LEU A 8 -4.73 -0.34 3.90
N LEU A 9 -4.80 0.06 5.18
CA LEU A 9 -4.76 -0.87 6.31
C LEU A 9 -5.99 -1.79 6.36
N LEU A 10 -7.19 -1.25 6.13
CA LEU A 10 -8.43 -2.04 6.06
C LEU A 10 -8.41 -3.01 4.89
N ALA A 11 -7.95 -2.57 3.71
CA ALA A 11 -7.82 -3.43 2.54
C ALA A 11 -6.77 -4.51 2.75
N ALA A 12 -5.64 -4.18 3.39
CA ALA A 12 -4.59 -5.14 3.71
C ALA A 12 -5.11 -6.22 4.68
N GLY A 13 -5.78 -5.83 5.77
CA GLY A 13 -6.35 -6.78 6.74
C GLY A 13 -7.50 -7.62 6.17
N GLY A 14 -8.42 -6.99 5.43
CA GLY A 14 -9.53 -7.70 4.79
C GLY A 14 -9.07 -8.66 3.69
N GLY A 15 -8.09 -8.26 2.88
CA GLY A 15 -7.49 -9.12 1.87
C GLY A 15 -6.80 -10.35 2.49
N GLN A 16 -6.19 -10.21 3.66
CA GLN A 16 -5.54 -11.31 4.35
C GLN A 16 -6.55 -12.34 4.86
N LEU A 17 -7.69 -11.90 5.43
CA LEU A 17 -8.78 -12.78 5.83
C LEU A 17 -9.44 -13.50 4.64
N LEU A 18 -9.69 -12.77 3.55
CA LEU A 18 -10.21 -13.36 2.30
C LEU A 18 -9.26 -14.40 1.70
N GLY A 19 -7.96 -14.14 1.73
CA GLY A 19 -6.93 -15.07 1.26
C GLY A 19 -6.93 -16.39 2.04
N ILE A 20 -7.08 -16.32 3.37
CA ILE A 20 -7.19 -17.52 4.22
C ILE A 20 -8.45 -18.32 3.86
N VAL A 21 -9.60 -17.66 3.67
CA VAL A 21 -10.84 -18.35 3.28
C VAL A 21 -10.71 -19.00 1.90
N MET A 22 -10.05 -18.34 0.93
CA MET A 22 -9.82 -18.91 -0.40
C MET A 22 -8.97 -20.18 -0.38
N LEU A 23 -8.04 -20.34 0.56
CA LEU A 23 -7.22 -21.55 0.70
C LEU A 23 -8.08 -22.80 0.94
N PHE A 24 -9.23 -22.66 1.61
CA PHE A 24 -10.15 -23.76 1.89
C PHE A 24 -11.11 -24.06 0.73
N ILE A 25 -11.31 -23.11 -0.19
CA ILE A 25 -12.21 -23.29 -1.34
C ILE A 25 -11.45 -23.85 -2.55
N ASN A 26 -10.31 -23.23 -2.89
CA ASN A 26 -9.55 -23.65 -4.07
C ASN A 26 -8.08 -23.21 -3.97
N MET A 27 -7.20 -24.18 -3.75
CA MET A 27 -5.78 -23.94 -3.51
C MET A 27 -5.10 -23.19 -4.68
N LYS A 28 -5.49 -23.48 -5.94
CA LYS A 28 -4.97 -22.78 -7.12
C LYS A 28 -5.39 -21.31 -7.17
N ALA A 29 -6.66 -21.04 -6.85
CA ALA A 29 -7.17 -19.67 -6.80
C ALA A 29 -6.52 -18.87 -5.66
N ALA A 30 -6.29 -19.50 -4.51
CA ALA A 30 -5.61 -18.88 -3.38
C ALA A 30 -4.15 -18.51 -3.71
N ILE A 31 -3.41 -19.37 -4.41
CA ILE A 31 -2.03 -19.07 -4.85
C ILE A 31 -2.03 -17.84 -5.77
N MET A 32 -2.92 -17.80 -6.76
CA MET A 32 -3.06 -16.63 -7.65
C MET A 32 -3.43 -15.36 -6.87
N PHE A 33 -4.32 -15.47 -5.88
CA PHE A 33 -4.73 -14.35 -5.05
C PHE A 33 -3.57 -13.82 -4.19
N TYR A 34 -2.76 -14.71 -3.60
CA TYR A 34 -1.59 -14.31 -2.80
C TYR A 34 -0.50 -13.64 -3.65
N ILE A 35 -0.29 -14.09 -4.89
CA ILE A 35 0.63 -13.41 -5.83
C ILE A 35 0.14 -12.00 -6.14
N LEU A 36 -1.15 -11.84 -6.44
CA LEU A 36 -1.75 -10.52 -6.69
C LEU A 36 -1.68 -9.61 -5.45
N TYR A 37 -1.93 -10.18 -4.27
CA TYR A 37 -1.82 -9.47 -3.00
C TYR A 37 -0.40 -8.98 -2.72
N ALA A 38 0.62 -9.81 -3.00
CA ALA A 38 2.02 -9.42 -2.89
C ALA A 38 2.36 -8.25 -3.84
N LEU A 39 1.85 -8.26 -5.07
CA LEU A 39 2.01 -7.15 -6.01
C LEU A 39 1.34 -5.86 -5.50
N MET A 40 0.15 -5.95 -4.90
CA MET A 40 -0.49 -4.79 -4.27
C MET A 40 0.35 -4.21 -3.12
N ILE A 41 0.98 -5.06 -2.29
CA ILE A 41 1.89 -4.60 -1.24
C ILE A 41 3.10 -3.88 -1.83
N ILE A 42 3.69 -4.39 -2.91
CA ILE A 42 4.82 -3.72 -3.57
C ILE A 42 4.40 -2.35 -4.11
N ALA A 43 3.26 -2.26 -4.81
CA ALA A 43 2.72 -1.00 -5.30
C ALA A 43 2.48 0.00 -4.16
N LEU A 44 1.97 -0.49 -3.03
CA LEU A 44 1.79 0.29 -1.81
C LEU A 44 3.08 0.90 -1.27
N PHE A 45 4.15 0.11 -1.23
CA PHE A 45 5.47 0.60 -0.82
C PHE A 45 5.98 1.70 -1.77
N ILE A 46 5.81 1.52 -3.08
CA ILE A 46 6.21 2.54 -4.07
C ILE A 46 5.45 3.84 -3.84
N VAL A 47 4.13 3.78 -3.64
CA VAL A 47 3.31 4.96 -3.36
C VAL A 47 3.75 5.66 -2.07
N LEU A 48 4.00 4.91 -1.00
CA LEU A 48 4.46 5.48 0.27
C LEU A 48 5.85 6.13 0.14
N LEU A 49 6.76 5.54 -0.64
CA LEU A 49 8.08 6.11 -0.90
C LEU A 49 7.99 7.36 -1.78
N ALA A 50 7.11 7.37 -2.78
CA ALA A 50 6.84 8.53 -3.62
C ALA A 50 6.23 9.68 -2.81
N GLU A 51 5.26 9.40 -1.94
CA GLU A 51 4.70 10.40 -1.01
C GLU A 51 5.80 11.00 -0.12
N ARG A 52 6.70 10.18 0.43
CA ARG A 52 7.82 10.65 1.26
C ARG A 52 8.82 11.52 0.50
N LYS A 53 9.07 11.22 -0.79
CA LYS A 53 9.90 12.08 -1.63
C LYS A 53 9.21 13.41 -1.92
N ARG A 54 7.90 13.37 -2.23
CA ARG A 54 7.13 14.58 -2.53
C ARG A 54 7.00 15.51 -1.32
N GLU A 55 6.80 14.95 -0.12
CA GLU A 55 6.82 15.74 1.12
C GLU A 55 8.17 16.47 1.31
N LYS A 56 9.29 15.81 0.97
CA LYS A 56 10.62 16.44 1.03
C LYS A 56 10.83 17.51 -0.05
N GLU A 57 10.38 17.26 -1.28
CA GLU A 57 10.45 18.26 -2.36
C GLU A 57 9.57 19.47 -2.07
N GLU A 58 8.37 19.27 -1.51
CA GLU A 58 7.50 20.37 -1.07
C GLU A 58 8.12 21.19 0.08
N GLU A 59 8.90 20.56 0.98
CA GLU A 59 9.68 21.27 2.01
C GLU A 59 10.89 22.02 1.44
N GLU A 60 11.61 21.43 0.48
CA GLU A 60 12.79 22.04 -0.17
C GLU A 60 12.39 23.22 -1.09
N GLN A 61 11.22 23.15 -1.72
CA GLN A 61 10.70 24.20 -2.59
C GLN A 61 10.03 25.35 -1.81
N ASN A 62 9.59 25.12 -0.56
CA ASN A 62 9.09 26.16 0.35
C ASN A 62 10.18 26.72 1.29
N ASP A 63 11.46 26.41 1.03
CA ASP A 63 12.56 27.03 1.74
C ASP A 63 12.68 28.49 1.26
N TYR A 64 11.88 29.38 1.86
CA TYR A 64 12.08 30.83 1.85
C TYR A 64 13.34 31.19 2.64
N ARG A 65 14.49 30.58 2.30
CA ARG A 65 15.82 31.00 2.72
C ARG A 65 16.29 32.11 1.79
N ASP A 66 15.65 33.26 1.96
CA ASP A 66 16.22 34.54 1.59
C ASP A 66 16.35 35.31 2.93
N TYR A 67 17.49 35.14 3.58
CA TYR A 67 17.94 35.92 4.75
C TYR A 67 19.38 36.35 4.51
#